data_AF-A9GDM7-F1
#
_entry.id   AF-A9GDM7-F1
#
_cell.length_a   1.000
_cell.length_b   1.000
_cell.length_c   1.000
_cell.angle_alpha   90.00
_cell.angle_beta   90.00
_cell.angle_gamma   90.00
#
_symmetry.space_group_name_H-M   'P 1'
#
loop_
_entity.id
_entity.type
_entity.pdbx_description
1 polymer ?
#
loop_
_entity_poly.entity_id
_entity_poly.type
_entity_poly.pdbx_seq_one_letter_code
_entity_poly.pdbx_strand_id
1 'polypeptide(L)'
;MSGLPRLPELAERLVLAAQDASPAVRLVGGSGLALLLDHRRSDDLDLFCGLREDVEPIVRTLEAAAAASSVGVTRVDLVDLFFIDRAGFPILQGFEDALKKDSGMDPAWFAWAVSQIELKPLRGMVVPLPEQELEAFKESLRRGALDRAGAGESV
;
A
#
# COMPACT_ATOMS: atom_id res chain seq x y z
N MET A 1 -3.04 15.48 -34.93
CA MET A 1 -2.13 14.49 -34.34
C MET A 1 -2.40 14.51 -32.85
N SER A 2 -3.24 13.62 -32.33
CA SER A 2 -3.33 13.44 -30.87
C SER A 2 -2.02 12.79 -30.43
N GLY A 3 -1.36 13.38 -29.43
CA GLY A 3 -0.17 12.77 -28.84
C GLY A 3 -0.50 11.41 -28.25
N LEU A 4 0.51 10.55 -28.08
CA LEU A 4 0.33 9.30 -27.35
C LEU A 4 -0.25 9.60 -25.96
N PRO A 5 -1.21 8.79 -25.46
CA PRO A 5 -1.70 8.92 -24.10
C PRO A 5 -0.52 8.87 -23.12
N ARG A 6 -0.51 9.78 -22.15
CA ARG A 6 0.54 9.89 -21.13
C ARG A 6 -0.06 9.93 -19.74
N LEU A 7 0.69 9.37 -18.80
CA LEU A 7 0.38 9.52 -17.39
C LEU A 7 0.57 10.98 -16.96
N PRO A 8 -0.11 11.40 -15.89
CA PRO A 8 0.27 12.60 -15.16
C PRO A 8 1.76 12.55 -14.77
N GLU A 9 2.41 13.71 -14.73
CA GLU A 9 3.86 13.82 -14.55
C GLU A 9 4.38 13.12 -13.28
N LEU A 10 3.66 13.26 -12.16
CA LEU A 10 3.98 12.56 -10.92
C LEU A 10 3.88 11.04 -11.09
N ALA A 11 2.80 10.57 -11.73
CA ALA A 11 2.56 9.16 -11.92
C ALA A 11 3.62 8.51 -12.84
N GLU A 12 3.98 9.19 -13.93
CA GLU A 12 5.07 8.76 -14.82
C GLU A 12 6.39 8.62 -14.07
N ARG A 13 6.74 9.61 -13.23
CA ARG A 13 7.95 9.56 -12.39
C ARG A 13 7.95 8.35 -11.45
N LEU A 14 6.83 8.09 -10.77
CA LEU A 14 6.74 6.97 -9.82
C LEU A 14 6.87 5.62 -10.53
N VAL A 15 6.23 5.46 -11.69
CA VAL A 15 6.34 4.22 -12.49
C VAL A 15 7.77 3.99 -12.96
N LEU A 16 8.42 5.01 -13.52
CA LEU A 16 9.80 4.90 -13.99
C LEU A 16 10.77 4.59 -12.84
N ALA A 17 10.61 5.26 -11.70
CA ALA A 17 11.40 5.00 -10.51
C ALA A 17 11.26 3.54 -10.03
N ALA A 18 10.05 2.98 -10.03
CA ALA A 18 9.83 1.57 -9.69
C ALA A 18 10.47 0.61 -10.72
N GLN A 19 10.41 0.94 -12.01
CA GLN A 19 11.00 0.12 -13.08
C GLN A 19 12.53 0.16 -13.09
N ASP A 20 13.13 1.29 -12.69
CA ASP A 20 14.57 1.41 -12.49
C ASP A 20 15.04 0.56 -11.29
N ALA A 21 14.23 0.49 -10.23
CA ALA A 21 14.50 -0.35 -9.06
C ALA A 21 14.36 -1.84 -9.35
N SER A 22 13.40 -2.24 -10.18
CA SER A 22 13.26 -3.61 -10.70
C SER A 22 12.68 -3.62 -12.12
N PRO A 23 13.43 -4.13 -13.11
CA PRO A 23 12.93 -4.31 -14.47
C PRO A 23 11.75 -5.29 -14.59
N ALA A 24 11.42 -6.02 -13.53
CA ALA A 24 10.27 -6.93 -13.48
C ALA A 24 8.95 -6.20 -13.18
N VAL A 25 8.99 -4.93 -12.75
CA VAL A 25 7.79 -4.15 -12.45
C VAL A 25 7.00 -3.84 -13.71
N ARG A 26 5.67 -4.00 -13.64
CA ARG A 26 4.73 -3.63 -14.70
C ARG A 26 3.68 -2.69 -14.15
N LEU A 27 3.40 -1.62 -14.90
CA LEU A 27 2.19 -0.83 -14.68
C LEU A 27 0.98 -1.65 -15.15
N VAL A 28 0.03 -1.86 -14.26
CA VAL A 28 -1.18 -2.65 -14.51
C VAL A 28 -2.42 -1.85 -14.14
N GLY A 29 -3.57 -2.52 -14.09
CA GLY A 29 -4.83 -1.95 -13.62
C GLY A 29 -5.33 -0.77 -14.45
N GLY A 30 -5.95 0.19 -13.77
CA GLY A 30 -6.67 1.28 -14.41
C GLY A 30 -5.79 2.17 -15.29
N SER A 31 -4.64 2.56 -14.74
CA SER A 31 -3.66 3.40 -15.43
C SER A 31 -2.99 2.68 -16.61
N GLY A 32 -2.67 1.38 -16.48
CA GLY A 32 -2.13 0.60 -17.59
C GLY A 32 -3.11 0.50 -18.76
N LEU A 33 -4.39 0.23 -18.47
CA LEU A 33 -5.44 0.16 -19.49
C LEU A 33 -5.75 1.51 -20.12
N ALA A 34 -5.69 2.60 -19.34
CA ALA A 34 -5.86 3.96 -19.82
C ALA A 34 -4.80 4.33 -20.87
N LEU A 35 -3.53 3.98 -20.63
CA LEU A 35 -2.46 4.20 -21.62
C LEU A 35 -2.63 3.35 -22.89
N LEU A 36 -3.14 2.13 -22.75
CA LEU A 36 -3.34 1.24 -23.90
C LEU A 36 -4.51 1.69 -24.79
N LEU A 37 -5.61 2.14 -24.19
CA LEU A 37 -6.87 2.36 -24.89
C LEU A 37 -7.25 3.85 -25.08
N ASP A 38 -6.56 4.78 -24.42
CA ASP A 38 -6.85 6.23 -24.43
C ASP A 38 -8.32 6.58 -24.12
N HIS A 39 -8.99 5.74 -23.31
CA HIS A 39 -10.45 5.82 -23.10
C HIS A 39 -10.84 6.59 -21.84
N ARG A 40 -9.95 6.68 -20.86
CA ARG A 40 -10.19 7.36 -19.58
C ARG A 40 -8.89 7.79 -18.92
N ARG A 41 -8.99 8.58 -17.85
CA ARG A 41 -7.90 8.82 -16.90
C ARG A 41 -8.11 7.96 -15.65
N SER A 42 -7.01 7.54 -15.01
CA SER A 42 -7.00 6.94 -13.67
C SER A 42 -6.16 7.84 -12.78
N ASP A 43 -6.62 8.03 -11.55
CA ASP A 43 -5.91 8.83 -10.53
C ASP A 43 -5.04 7.96 -9.62
N ASP A 44 -5.11 6.63 -9.80
CA ASP A 44 -4.40 5.59 -9.06
C ASP A 44 -3.39 4.83 -9.94
N LEU A 45 -2.37 4.25 -9.29
CA LEU A 45 -1.36 3.41 -9.93
C LEU A 45 -1.36 2.02 -9.32
N ASP A 46 -1.50 1.02 -10.16
CA ASP A 46 -1.31 -0.38 -9.80
C ASP A 46 0.02 -0.87 -10.38
N LEU A 47 0.92 -1.31 -9.51
CA LEU A 47 2.22 -1.86 -9.91
C LEU A 47 2.26 -3.35 -9.60
N PHE A 48 2.49 -4.18 -10.61
CA PHE A 48 2.72 -5.60 -10.43
C PHE A 48 4.22 -5.86 -10.27
N CYS A 49 4.60 -6.47 -9.14
CA CYS A 49 5.96 -6.88 -8.83
C CYS A 49 6.08 -8.40 -9.03
N GLY A 50 6.90 -8.82 -9.99
CA GLY A 50 7.04 -10.25 -10.32
C GLY A 50 7.81 -11.07 -9.29
N LEU A 51 8.59 -10.41 -8.43
CA LEU A 51 9.47 -11.03 -7.44
C LEU A 51 9.22 -10.42 -6.05
N ARG A 52 9.16 -11.26 -5.02
CA ARG A 52 8.85 -10.83 -3.64
C ARG A 52 9.99 -10.00 -3.06
N GLU A 53 11.22 -10.37 -3.36
CA GLU A 53 12.44 -9.70 -2.91
C GLU A 53 12.59 -8.27 -3.43
N ASP A 54 11.93 -7.93 -4.54
CA ASP A 54 11.99 -6.60 -5.15
C ASP A 54 11.06 -5.60 -4.47
N VAL A 55 10.06 -6.06 -3.72
CA VAL A 55 9.01 -5.20 -3.14
C VAL A 55 9.61 -4.08 -2.29
N GLU A 56 10.52 -4.42 -1.38
CA GLU A 56 11.12 -3.41 -0.48
C GLU A 56 12.01 -2.39 -1.22
N PRO A 57 12.93 -2.79 -2.12
CA PRO A 57 13.64 -1.85 -2.99
C PRO A 57 12.72 -0.92 -3.79
N ILE A 58 11.62 -1.46 -4.35
CA ILE A 58 10.64 -0.69 -5.12
C ILE A 58 9.97 0.34 -4.22
N VAL A 59 9.47 -0.07 -3.04
CA VAL A 59 8.80 0.83 -2.09
C VAL A 59 9.72 1.97 -1.68
N ARG A 60 11.00 1.70 -1.36
CA ARG A 60 11.98 2.75 -1.02
C ARG A 60 12.18 3.75 -2.16
N THR A 61 12.21 3.25 -3.39
CA THR A 61 12.44 4.10 -4.56
C THR A 61 11.20 4.96 -4.87
N LEU A 62 10.00 4.40 -4.68
CA LEU A 62 8.73 5.14 -4.76
C LEU A 62 8.67 6.25 -3.70
N GLU A 63 9.06 5.96 -2.47
CA GLU A 63 9.12 6.95 -1.40
C GLU A 63 10.09 8.08 -1.69
N ALA A 64 11.29 7.76 -2.19
CA ALA A 64 12.26 8.77 -2.58
C ALA A 64 11.74 9.65 -3.73
N ALA A 65 11.09 9.05 -4.74
CA ALA A 65 10.51 9.77 -5.87
C ALA A 65 9.32 10.65 -5.47
N ALA A 66 8.47 10.18 -4.55
CA ALA A 66 7.37 10.95 -3.98
C ALA A 66 7.89 12.12 -3.12
N ALA A 67 8.88 11.88 -2.26
CA ALA A 67 9.52 12.92 -1.45
C ALA A 67 10.18 14.00 -2.32
N ALA A 68 10.87 13.60 -3.40
CA ALA A 68 11.42 14.54 -4.39
C ALA A 68 10.34 15.37 -5.09
N SER A 69 9.11 14.88 -5.13
CA SER A 69 7.93 15.58 -5.66
C SER A 69 7.14 16.33 -4.59
N SER A 70 7.64 16.43 -3.35
CA SER A 70 6.93 17.01 -2.19
C SER A 70 5.58 16.34 -1.87
N VAL A 71 5.44 15.06 -2.22
CA VAL A 71 4.27 14.23 -1.94
C VAL A 71 4.57 13.36 -0.72
N GLY A 72 3.70 13.41 0.29
CA GLY A 72 3.79 12.52 1.43
C GLY A 72 3.41 11.09 1.03
N VAL A 73 4.19 10.10 1.50
CA VAL A 73 3.85 8.69 1.36
C VAL A 73 3.39 8.17 2.70
N THR A 74 2.24 7.50 2.71
CA THR A 74 1.73 6.76 3.86
C THR A 74 1.66 5.30 3.47
N ARG A 75 2.47 4.46 4.13
CA ARG A 75 2.37 3.01 4.01
C ARG A 75 1.16 2.55 4.83
N VAL A 76 0.13 2.00 4.19
CA VAL A 76 -1.13 1.53 4.80
C VAL A 76 -1.86 2.63 5.59
N ASP A 77 -3.11 2.92 5.22
CA ASP A 77 -3.91 3.86 6.00
C ASP A 77 -4.40 3.22 7.31
N LEU A 78 -3.59 3.36 8.36
CA LEU A 78 -3.90 2.85 9.69
C LEU A 78 -5.15 3.50 10.28
N VAL A 79 -5.49 4.73 9.87
CA VAL A 79 -6.70 5.43 10.33
C VAL A 79 -7.93 4.76 9.73
N ASP A 80 -7.90 4.43 8.44
CA ASP A 80 -8.99 3.67 7.81
C ASP A 80 -9.15 2.30 8.48
N LEU A 81 -8.06 1.57 8.69
CA LEU A 81 -8.10 0.28 9.39
C LEU A 81 -8.68 0.41 10.80
N PHE A 82 -8.34 1.48 11.52
CA PHE A 82 -8.86 1.74 12.86
C PHE A 82 -10.38 1.92 12.82
N PHE A 83 -10.91 2.74 11.92
CA PHE A 83 -12.34 3.00 11.85
C PHE A 83 -13.12 1.80 11.29
N ILE A 84 -12.56 1.03 10.37
CA ILE A 84 -13.15 -0.22 9.87
C ILE A 84 -13.28 -1.24 11.01
N ASP A 85 -12.21 -1.44 11.79
CA ASP A 85 -12.22 -2.35 12.95
C ASP A 85 -13.29 -1.93 13.97
N ARG A 86 -13.33 -0.63 14.30
CA ARG A 86 -14.32 -0.05 15.22
C ARG A 86 -15.75 -0.08 14.71
N ALA A 87 -15.95 -0.15 13.40
CA ALA A 87 -17.26 -0.34 12.78
C ALA A 87 -17.76 -1.79 12.87
N GLY A 88 -16.99 -2.70 13.49
CA GLY A 88 -17.36 -4.09 13.68
C GLY A 88 -16.89 -5.03 12.57
N PHE A 89 -15.87 -4.61 11.80
CA PHE A 89 -15.23 -5.42 10.77
C PHE A 89 -13.77 -5.71 11.18
N PRO A 90 -13.51 -6.74 12.01
CA PRO A 90 -12.20 -6.94 12.61
C PRO A 90 -11.14 -7.20 11.54
N ILE A 91 -10.12 -6.35 11.46
CA ILE A 91 -9.13 -6.40 10.36
C ILE A 91 -8.42 -7.75 10.29
N LEU A 92 -8.09 -8.31 11.46
CA LEU A 92 -7.39 -9.59 11.56
C LEU A 92 -8.25 -10.80 11.14
N GLN A 93 -9.56 -10.65 10.99
CA GLN A 93 -10.44 -11.70 10.45
C GLN A 93 -10.53 -11.64 8.92
N GLY A 94 -10.16 -10.51 8.31
CA GLY A 94 -10.26 -10.29 6.87
C GLY A 94 -9.14 -10.93 6.03
N PHE A 95 -8.12 -11.55 6.63
CA PHE A 95 -6.98 -12.08 5.88
C PHE A 95 -7.35 -13.14 4.84
N GLU A 96 -8.30 -14.02 5.14
CA GLU A 96 -8.74 -15.03 4.16
C GLU A 96 -9.33 -14.39 2.91
N ASP A 97 -10.13 -13.34 3.08
CA ASP A 97 -10.72 -12.60 1.98
C ASP A 97 -9.71 -11.70 1.26
N ALA A 98 -8.77 -11.12 2.00
CA ALA A 98 -7.64 -10.38 1.44
C ALA A 98 -6.78 -11.27 0.56
N LEU A 99 -6.43 -12.49 1.00
CA LEU A 99 -5.66 -13.47 0.23
C LEU A 99 -6.39 -13.92 -1.05
N LYS A 100 -7.71 -14.07 -1.01
CA LYS A 100 -8.51 -14.39 -2.21
C LYS A 100 -8.45 -13.27 -3.26
N LYS A 101 -8.34 -12.02 -2.81
CA LYS A 101 -8.29 -10.84 -3.68
C LYS A 101 -6.87 -10.55 -4.17
N ASP A 102 -5.89 -10.63 -3.28
CA ASP A 102 -4.49 -10.34 -3.53
C ASP A 102 -3.61 -11.40 -2.85
N SER A 103 -3.09 -12.32 -3.65
CA SER A 103 -2.27 -13.44 -3.17
C SER A 103 -0.94 -13.02 -2.57
N GLY A 104 -0.51 -11.75 -2.73
CA GLY A 104 0.72 -11.22 -2.15
C GLY A 104 0.58 -10.76 -0.70
N MET A 105 -0.64 -10.61 -0.18
CA MET A 105 -0.91 -10.06 1.15
C MET A 105 -1.07 -11.19 2.19
N ASP A 106 0.06 -11.75 2.65
CA ASP A 106 0.08 -12.72 3.76
C ASP A 106 0.17 -12.03 5.15
N PRO A 107 -0.19 -12.72 6.26
CA PRO A 107 -0.13 -12.12 7.59
C PRO A 107 1.26 -11.62 8.02
N ALA A 108 2.35 -12.26 7.55
CA ALA A 108 3.71 -11.84 7.87
C ALA A 108 4.08 -10.53 7.15
N TRP A 109 3.72 -10.41 5.88
CA TRP A 109 3.86 -9.19 5.10
C TRP A 109 3.05 -8.07 5.73
N PHE A 110 1.81 -8.32 6.15
CA PHE A 110 0.98 -7.30 6.79
C PHE A 110 1.57 -6.83 8.13
N ALA A 111 2.03 -7.75 8.98
CA ALA A 111 2.71 -7.42 10.22
C ALA A 111 3.93 -6.54 9.98
N TRP A 112 4.73 -6.88 8.96
CA TRP A 112 5.85 -6.07 8.53
C TRP A 112 5.38 -4.69 8.05
N ALA A 113 4.41 -4.60 7.14
CA ALA A 113 3.91 -3.33 6.61
C ALA A 113 3.42 -2.38 7.71
N VAL A 114 2.63 -2.89 8.67
CA VAL A 114 2.14 -2.12 9.82
C VAL A 114 3.28 -1.66 10.75
N SER A 115 4.36 -2.44 10.86
CA SER A 115 5.55 -2.06 11.66
C SER A 115 6.33 -0.89 11.08
N GLN A 116 6.22 -0.65 9.77
CA GLN A 116 6.92 0.45 9.09
C GLN A 116 6.17 1.79 9.20
N ILE A 117 4.98 1.81 9.81
CA ILE A 117 4.17 3.02 9.92
C ILE A 117 4.74 3.94 11.00
N GLU A 118 5.25 5.09 10.58
CA GLU A 118 5.59 6.20 11.45
C GLU A 118 4.35 7.06 11.71
N LEU A 119 3.88 7.08 12.96
CA LEU A 119 2.78 7.96 13.34
C LEU A 119 3.24 9.41 13.39
N LYS A 120 2.41 10.28 12.83
CA LYS A 120 2.55 11.73 12.95
C LYS A 120 1.28 12.28 13.57
N PRO A 121 1.35 13.40 14.32
CA PRO A 121 0.18 14.02 14.90
C PRO A 121 -0.89 14.32 13.83
N LEU A 122 -2.06 13.69 13.95
CA LEU A 122 -3.19 13.87 13.04
C LEU A 122 -3.92 15.16 13.38
N ARG A 123 -3.55 16.26 12.69
CA ARG A 123 -4.20 17.57 12.86
C ARG A 123 -5.42 17.69 11.94
N GLY A 124 -6.51 18.26 12.46
CA GLY A 124 -7.70 18.56 11.64
C GLY A 124 -8.64 17.37 11.40
N MET A 125 -8.50 16.27 12.15
CA MET A 125 -9.45 15.16 12.09
C MET A 125 -10.84 15.59 12.57
N VAL A 126 -11.88 15.23 11.82
CA VAL A 126 -13.30 15.48 12.20
C VAL A 126 -13.65 14.72 13.48
N VAL A 127 -13.19 13.48 13.58
CA VAL A 127 -13.28 12.65 14.79
C VAL A 127 -11.91 12.67 15.46
N PRO A 128 -11.79 13.16 16.71
CA PRO A 128 -10.52 13.14 17.43
C PRO A 128 -9.99 11.71 17.55
N LEU A 129 -8.75 11.50 17.11
CA LEU A 129 -8.06 10.21 17.22
C LEU A 129 -6.73 10.43 17.95
N PRO A 130 -6.64 10.08 19.24
CA PRO A 130 -5.41 10.23 19.99
C PRO A 130 -4.29 9.34 19.43
N GLU A 131 -3.08 9.89 19.33
CA GLU A 131 -1.89 9.16 18.85
C GLU A 131 -1.64 7.87 19.64
N GLN A 132 -1.88 7.89 20.96
CA GLN A 132 -1.75 6.71 21.82
C GLN A 132 -2.72 5.59 21.46
N GLU A 133 -3.96 5.92 21.07
CA GLU A 133 -4.93 4.90 20.65
C GLU A 133 -4.53 4.28 19.31
N LEU A 134 -4.01 5.11 18.40
CA LEU A 134 -3.56 4.65 17.10
C LEU A 134 -2.30 3.78 17.20
N GLU A 135 -1.35 4.12 18.07
CA GLU A 135 -0.15 3.29 18.34
C GLU A 135 -0.53 1.97 19.01
N ALA A 136 -1.47 1.99 19.97
CA ALA A 136 -1.97 0.76 20.59
C ALA A 136 -2.66 -0.15 19.57
N PHE A 137 -3.44 0.43 18.66
CA PHE A 137 -4.10 -0.30 17.58
C PHE A 137 -3.08 -0.89 16.58
N LYS A 138 -2.09 -0.11 16.15
CA LYS A 138 -0.97 -0.54 15.31
C LYS A 138 -0.27 -1.78 15.89
N GLU A 139 0.06 -1.72 17.18
CA GLU A 139 0.74 -2.83 17.86
C GLU A 139 -0.17 -4.06 18.02
N SER A 140 -1.47 -3.85 18.22
CA SER A 140 -2.47 -4.93 18.23
C SER A 140 -2.54 -5.65 16.89
N LEU A 141 -2.61 -4.89 15.79
CA LEU A 141 -2.61 -5.44 14.43
C LEU A 141 -1.31 -6.22 14.16
N ARG A 142 -0.16 -5.63 14.47
CA ARG A 142 1.16 -6.25 14.26
C ARG A 142 1.26 -7.60 14.97
N ARG A 143 0.93 -7.66 16.27
CA ARG A 143 0.98 -8.91 17.05
C ARG A 143 -0.02 -9.94 16.52
N GLY A 144 -1.27 -9.55 16.32
CA GLY A 144 -2.30 -10.49 15.87
C GLY A 144 -2.07 -11.03 14.46
N ALA A 145 -1.33 -10.31 13.61
CA ALA A 145 -0.87 -10.77 12.31
C ALA A 145 0.34 -11.72 12.42
N LEU A 146 1.32 -11.44 13.30
CA LEU A 146 2.43 -12.36 13.58
C LEU A 146 1.94 -13.69 14.17
N ASP A 147 0.98 -13.66 15.10
CA ASP A 147 0.41 -14.87 15.68
C ASP A 147 -0.23 -15.77 14.61
N ARG A 148 -0.89 -15.16 13.62
CA ARG A 148 -1.48 -15.87 12.48
C ARG A 148 -0.44 -16.40 11.50
N ALA A 149 0.66 -15.66 11.30
CA ALA A 149 1.77 -16.14 10.49
C ALA A 149 2.38 -17.41 11.09
N GLY A 150 2.61 -17.43 12.41
CA GLY A 150 3.13 -18.61 13.11
C GLY A 150 2.15 -19.78 13.19
N ALA A 151 0.84 -19.52 13.24
CA ALA A 151 -0.18 -20.57 13.21
C ALA A 151 -0.27 -21.31 11.86
N GLY A 152 0.22 -20.69 10.76
CA GLY A 152 0.24 -21.27 9.42
C GLY A 152 1.40 -22.24 9.15
N GLU A 153 2.43 -22.29 10.00
CA GLU A 153 3.58 -23.19 9.85
C GLU A 153 3.37 -24.58 10.49
N SER A 154 2.18 -24.84 11.04
CA SER A 154 1.81 -26.13 11.64
C SER A 154 0.73 -26.86 10.83
N VAL A 155 1.01 -27.19 9.56
CA VAL A 155 0.27 -28.20 8.77
C VAL A 155 1.24 -28.97 7.88
#